data_AF-H1S8Z4-F1
#
_entry.id   AF-H1S8Z4-F1
#
_cell.length_a   1.000
_cell.length_b   1.000
_cell.length_c   1.000
_cell.angle_alpha   90.00
_cell.angle_beta   90.00
_cell.angle_gamma   90.00
#
_symmetry.space_group_name_H-M   'P 1'
#
loop_
_entity.id
_entity.type
_entity.pdbx_description
1 polymer ?
#
loop_
_entity_poly.entity_id
_entity_poly.type
_entity_poly.pdbx_seq_one_letter_code
_entity_poly.pdbx_strand_id
1 'polypeptide(L)' 'MIGADDASGVIDRHLHIFGYRNLLVCDGAAMPANPGVNPALTITALAEYAMAQIPSAAPASVPDSPIAR' A
#
# COMPACT_ATOMS: atom_id res chain seq x y z
N MET A 1 -10.61 -8.45 -7.05
CA MET A 1 -10.04 -7.42 -6.16
C MET A 1 -9.02 -6.62 -6.94
N ILE A 2 -7.88 -7.21 -7.36
CA ILE A 2 -7.00 -6.60 -8.37
C ILE A 2 -7.68 -6.70 -9.75
N GLY A 3 -7.69 -5.62 -10.53
CA GLY A 3 -8.30 -5.57 -11.86
C GLY A 3 -7.47 -4.76 -12.86
N ALA A 4 -7.84 -4.84 -14.15
CA ALA A 4 -7.28 -3.98 -15.19
C ALA A 4 -7.88 -2.57 -15.17
N ASP A 5 -9.11 -2.47 -14.65
CA ASP A 5 -9.93 -1.27 -14.52
C ASP A 5 -10.90 -1.39 -13.33
N ASP A 6 -11.67 -0.34 -13.09
CA ASP A 6 -12.67 -0.24 -12.02
C ASP A 6 -13.90 -1.14 -12.23
N ALA A 7 -14.12 -1.61 -13.45
CA ALA A 7 -15.18 -2.56 -13.77
C ALA A 7 -14.80 -4.01 -13.39
N SER A 8 -13.49 -4.33 -13.40
CA SER A 8 -12.95 -5.67 -13.15
C SER A 8 -12.27 -5.82 -11.78
N GLY A 9 -12.02 -4.72 -11.06
CA GLY A 9 -11.41 -4.73 -9.75
C GLY A 9 -11.59 -3.42 -8.97
N VAL A 10 -11.11 -3.44 -7.73
CA VAL A 10 -11.13 -2.28 -6.81
C VAL A 10 -9.79 -1.56 -6.83
N ILE A 11 -8.69 -2.31 -6.98
CA ILE A 11 -7.34 -1.76 -7.07
C ILE A 11 -6.62 -2.24 -8.34
N ASP A 12 -5.65 -1.46 -8.79
CA ASP A 12 -4.76 -1.84 -9.89
C ASP A 12 -3.64 -2.80 -9.42
N ARG A 13 -2.77 -3.19 -10.36
CA ARG A 13 -1.62 -4.06 -10.07
C ARG A 13 -0.58 -3.45 -9.12
N HIS A 14 -0.65 -2.15 -8.85
CA HIS A 14 0.23 -1.38 -7.99
C HIS A 14 -0.40 -1.12 -6.61
N LEU A 15 -1.57 -1.71 -6.36
CA LEU A 15 -2.38 -1.59 -5.15
C LEU A 15 -3.03 -0.21 -4.94
N HIS A 16 -3.14 0.59 -6.00
CA HIS A 16 -3.87 1.86 -5.98
C HIS A 16 -5.37 1.64 -6.16
N ILE A 17 -6.19 2.29 -5.35
CA ILE A 17 -7.65 2.24 -5.51
C ILE A 17 -8.05 3.05 -6.76
N PHE A 18 -8.84 2.43 -7.64
CA PHE A 18 -9.42 3.15 -8.77
C PHE A 18 -10.35 4.28 -8.29
N GLY A 19 -10.24 5.46 -8.91
CA GLY A 19 -11.03 6.64 -8.53
C GLY A 19 -10.43 7.48 -7.39
N TYR A 20 -9.31 7.05 -6.78
CA TYR A 20 -8.59 7.82 -5.75
C TYR A 20 -7.14 8.06 -6.17
N ARG A 21 -6.64 9.28 -5.94
CA ARG A 21 -5.29 9.66 -6.39
C ARG A 21 -4.17 9.09 -5.50
N ASN A 22 -4.37 9.09 -4.19
CA ASN A 22 -3.32 8.83 -3.19
C ASN A 22 -3.78 7.80 -2.14
N LEU A 23 -4.56 6.80 -2.55
CA LEU A 23 -5.09 5.77 -1.66
C LEU A 23 -4.68 4.38 -2.12
N LEU A 24 -4.09 3.62 -1.19
CA LEU A 24 -3.57 2.26 -1.43
C LEU A 24 -4.18 1.27 -0.44
N VAL A 25 -4.21 -0.02 -0.83
CA VAL A 25 -4.56 -1.14 0.05
C VAL A 25 -3.38 -2.09 0.20
N CYS A 26 -2.80 -2.16 1.38
CA CYS A 26 -1.67 -3.03 1.71
C CYS A 26 -2.04 -4.00 2.85
N ASP A 27 -3.04 -4.85 2.62
CA ASP A 27 -3.49 -5.87 3.58
C ASP A 27 -3.81 -7.21 2.89
N GLY A 28 -4.27 -8.21 3.63
CA GLY A 28 -4.82 -9.46 3.10
C GLY A 28 -6.01 -9.31 2.14
N ALA A 29 -6.79 -8.23 2.19
CA ALA A 29 -7.75 -7.90 1.12
C ALA A 29 -7.07 -7.80 -0.24
N ALA A 30 -5.79 -7.36 -0.22
CA ALA A 30 -4.69 -7.46 -1.19
C ALA A 30 -4.67 -8.72 -2.08
N MET A 31 -4.98 -9.84 -1.44
CA MET A 31 -4.61 -11.16 -1.92
C MET A 31 -5.57 -11.62 -3.03
N PRO A 32 -5.05 -12.03 -4.21
CA PRO A 32 -5.90 -12.48 -5.30
C PRO A 32 -6.60 -13.82 -4.98
N ALA A 33 -6.00 -14.65 -4.12
CA ALA A 33 -6.54 -15.90 -3.63
C ALA A 33 -5.87 -16.31 -2.31
N ASN A 34 -6.49 -17.26 -1.58
CA ASN A 34 -5.89 -17.86 -0.39
C ASN A 34 -4.76 -18.83 -0.80
N PRO A 35 -3.52 -18.66 -0.30
CA PRO A 35 -2.38 -19.52 -0.65
C PRO A 35 -2.42 -20.91 0.01
N GLY A 36 -3.39 -21.21 0.89
CA GLY A 36 -3.49 -22.50 1.60
C GLY A 36 -2.50 -22.65 2.76
N VAL A 37 -1.68 -21.64 3.01
CA VAL A 37 -0.72 -21.52 4.11
C VAL A 37 -0.87 -20.14 4.77
N ASN A 38 -0.08 -19.85 5.80
CA ASN A 38 -0.07 -18.53 6.43
C ASN A 38 0.28 -17.43 5.39
N PRO A 39 -0.61 -16.44 5.14
CA PRO A 39 -0.41 -15.42 4.11
C PRO A 39 0.53 -14.28 4.53
N ALA A 40 1.04 -14.27 5.77
CA ALA A 40 1.77 -13.12 6.32
C ALA A 40 2.91 -12.63 5.42
N LEU A 41 3.77 -13.53 4.93
CA LEU A 41 4.91 -13.13 4.10
C LEU A 41 4.49 -12.63 2.72
N THR A 42 3.38 -13.16 2.17
CA THR A 42 2.85 -12.66 0.90
C THR A 42 2.25 -11.27 1.06
N ILE A 43 1.54 -11.00 2.16
CA ILE A 43 1.04 -9.67 2.49
C ILE A 43 2.20 -8.69 2.65
N THR A 44 3.25 -9.08 3.38
CA THR A 44 4.48 -8.26 3.53
C THR A 44 5.10 -7.95 2.17
N ALA A 45 5.28 -8.96 1.31
CA ALA A 45 5.87 -8.76 -0.01
C ALA A 45 5.03 -7.83 -0.90
N LEU A 46 3.69 -7.93 -0.86
CA LEU A 46 2.80 -7.02 -1.59
C LEU A 46 2.88 -5.59 -1.06
N ALA A 47 2.92 -5.41 0.26
CA ALA A 47 3.08 -4.11 0.89
C ALA A 47 4.42 -3.46 0.52
N GLU A 48 5.52 -4.21 0.61
CA GLU A 48 6.85 -3.76 0.19
C GLU A 48 6.88 -3.39 -1.30
N TYR A 49 6.26 -4.22 -2.15
CA TYR A 49 6.15 -3.95 -3.58
C TYR A 49 5.40 -2.65 -3.89
N ALA A 50 4.29 -2.36 -3.21
CA ALA A 50 3.58 -1.10 -3.39
C ALA A 50 4.40 0.09 -2.88
N MET A 51 5.00 -0.03 -1.70
CA MET A 51 5.79 1.05 -1.11
C MET A 51 7.05 1.39 -1.92
N ALA A 52 7.68 0.42 -2.57
CA ALA A 52 8.85 0.65 -3.43
C ALA A 52 8.56 1.58 -4.63
N GLN A 53 7.29 1.80 -4.96
CA GLN A 53 6.85 2.66 -6.05
C GLN A 53 6.49 4.07 -5.60
N ILE A 54 6.38 4.27 -4.28
CA ILE A 54 6.07 5.57 -3.69
C ILE A 54 7.38 6.33 -3.49
N PRO A 55 7.50 7.57 -4.01
CA PRO A 55 8.66 8.40 -3.73
C PRO A 55 8.87 8.57 -2.23
N SER A 56 10.12 8.54 -1.78
CA SER A 56 10.43 8.82 -0.38
C SER A 56 9.84 10.17 0.02
N ALA A 57 9.18 10.20 1.18
CA ALA A 57 8.70 11.44 1.75
C ALA A 57 9.87 12.42 1.89
N ALA A 58 9.62 13.71 1.64
CA ALA A 58 10.55 14.74 2.01
C ALA A 58 10.85 14.61 3.52
N PRO A 59 12.10 14.89 3.96
CA PRO A 59 12.42 14.84 5.37
C PRO A 59 11.43 15.70 6.13
N ALA A 60 10.75 15.11 7.11
CA ALA A 60 9.83 15.84 7.96
C ALA A 60 10.62 16.97 8.62
N SER A 61 10.14 18.21 8.49
CA SER A 61 10.65 19.30 9.31
C SER A 61 10.40 18.93 10.75
N VAL A 62 11.45 18.60 11.51
CA VAL A 62 11.35 18.44 12.95
C VAL A 62 10.83 19.76 13.51
N PRO A 63 9.64 19.81 14.12
CA PRO A 63 9.18 21.03 14.77
C PRO A 63 10.19 21.37 15.88
N ASP A 64 10.62 22.62 15.97
CA ASP A 64 11.45 23.08 17.08
C ASP A 64 10.79 22.68 18.41
N SER A 65 11.40 21.74 19.13
CA SER A 65 10.87 21.26 20.40
C SER A 65 11.07 22.33 21.46
N PRO A 66 10.00 22.86 22.08
CA PRO A 66 10.13 23.87 23.14
C PRO A 66 10.60 23.29 24.49
N ILE A 67 10.89 21.98 24.58
CA ILE A 67 11.13 21.27 25.86
C ILE A 67 12.63 21.11 26.18
N ALA A 68 13.54 21.59 25.33
CA ALA A 68 14.97 21.62 25.62
C ALA A 68 15.38 22.90 26.39
N ARG A 69 14.82 23.13 27.59
CA ARG A 69 15.34 24.11 28.57
C ARG A 69 15.01 23.69 29.99
#